data_AF-A0A529KI25-F1
#
_entry.id   AF-A0A529KI25-F1
#
_cell.length_a   1.000
_cell.length_b   1.000
_cell.length_c   1.000
_cell.angle_alpha   90.00
_cell.angle_beta   90.00
_cell.angle_gamma   90.00
#
_symmetry.space_group_name_H-M   'P 1'
#
loop_
_entity.id
_entity.type
_entity.pdbx_description
1 polymer ?
#
loop_
_entity_poly.entity_id
_entity_poly.type
_entity_poly.pdbx_seq_one_letter_code
_entity_poly.pdbx_strand_id
1 'polypeptide(L)'
;MSKAASRFAFVSSDTADAKAALESLSARYGQASIEDAEIVVALGGDGFLLQTLRDTMSTGKKVYGMNRGTIGFLMNEYRASGLTGRIAAAVAETIRPLEMQAVTAEGETIS
;
A
#
# COMPACT_ATOMS: atom_id res chain seq x y z
N MET A 1 -7.43 -9.48 -26.50
CA MET A 1 -6.81 -8.29 -25.86
C MET A 1 -5.94 -8.81 -24.72
N SER A 2 -4.63 -8.97 -24.95
CA SER A 2 -3.69 -9.44 -23.93
C SER A 2 -3.59 -8.38 -22.84
N LYS A 3 -4.15 -8.66 -21.66
CA LYS A 3 -4.09 -7.74 -20.52
C LYS A 3 -2.65 -7.78 -20.00
N ALA A 4 -1.88 -6.72 -20.22
CA ALA A 4 -0.52 -6.61 -19.72
C ALA A 4 -0.50 -7.01 -18.23
N ALA A 5 0.35 -7.97 -17.89
CA ALA A 5 0.52 -8.40 -16.52
C ALA A 5 1.05 -7.22 -15.71
N SER A 6 0.20 -6.58 -14.92
CA SER A 6 0.62 -5.51 -14.02
C SER A 6 1.69 -6.05 -13.07
N ARG A 7 2.80 -5.33 -12.93
CA ARG A 7 3.89 -5.68 -12.00
C ARG A 7 3.51 -5.24 -10.59
N PHE A 8 3.23 -6.20 -9.72
CA PHE A 8 2.85 -5.96 -8.34
C PHE A 8 4.03 -6.17 -7.39
N ALA A 9 4.17 -5.29 -6.41
CA ALA A 9 4.92 -5.57 -5.19
C ALA A 9 3.95 -5.68 -4.02
N PHE A 10 3.87 -6.86 -3.40
CA PHE A 10 3.10 -7.10 -2.20
C PHE A 10 3.95 -6.79 -0.97
N VAL A 11 3.43 -5.97 -0.06
CA VAL A 11 4.02 -5.67 1.25
C VAL A 11 2.99 -5.93 2.33
N SER A 12 3.42 -6.41 3.49
CA SER A 12 2.51 -6.78 4.58
C SER A 12 2.98 -6.25 5.92
N SER A 13 2.03 -5.96 6.81
CA SER A 13 2.32 -5.76 8.23
C SER A 13 2.79 -7.07 8.89
N ASP A 14 3.22 -6.98 10.14
CA ASP A 14 3.77 -8.13 10.86
C ASP A 14 2.77 -9.18 11.33
N THR A 15 1.48 -9.00 11.06
CA THR A 15 0.43 -9.94 11.48
C THR A 15 0.47 -11.23 10.64
N ALA A 16 0.14 -12.36 11.27
CA ALA A 16 0.11 -13.65 10.60
C ALA A 16 -0.83 -13.67 9.38
N ASP A 17 -2.00 -13.02 9.52
CA ASP A 17 -2.98 -12.91 8.44
C ASP A 17 -2.48 -12.11 7.24
N ALA A 18 -1.73 -11.02 7.48
CA ALA A 18 -1.17 -10.19 6.41
C ALA A 18 -0.03 -10.92 5.67
N LYS A 19 0.84 -11.61 6.41
CA LYS A 19 1.92 -12.44 5.84
C LYS A 19 1.37 -13.58 4.97
N ALA A 20 0.36 -14.31 5.45
CA ALA A 20 -0.29 -15.36 4.67
C ALA A 20 -0.94 -14.83 3.38
N ALA A 21 -1.52 -13.62 3.43
CA ALA A 21 -2.06 -12.95 2.25
C ALA A 21 -0.96 -12.56 1.26
N LEU A 22 0.19 -12.09 1.75
CA LEU A 22 1.34 -11.75 0.91
C LEU A 22 1.82 -12.97 0.14
N GLU A 23 2.02 -14.10 0.81
CA GLU A 23 2.45 -15.35 0.18
C GLU A 23 1.45 -15.82 -0.87
N SER A 24 0.15 -15.84 -0.52
CA SER A 24 -0.91 -16.29 -1.42
C SER A 24 -1.01 -15.41 -2.68
N LEU A 25 -0.94 -14.09 -2.54
CA LEU A 25 -1.02 -13.15 -3.65
C LEU A 25 0.25 -13.15 -4.50
N SER A 26 1.41 -13.22 -3.88
CA SER A 26 2.71 -13.32 -4.57
C SER A 26 2.79 -14.58 -5.43
N ALA A 27 2.34 -15.73 -4.90
CA ALA A 27 2.28 -16.97 -5.65
C ALA A 27 1.31 -16.90 -6.84
N ARG A 28 0.23 -16.12 -6.72
CA ARG A 28 -0.83 -16.05 -7.73
C ARG A 28 -0.59 -15.02 -8.84
N TYR A 29 -0.06 -13.85 -8.49
CA TYR A 29 0.09 -12.72 -9.40
C TYR A 29 1.55 -12.37 -9.70
N GLY A 30 2.50 -13.07 -9.08
CA GLY A 30 3.93 -12.76 -9.14
C GLY A 30 4.33 -11.68 -8.13
N GLN A 31 5.63 -11.57 -7.84
CA GLN A 31 6.18 -10.58 -6.94
C GLN A 31 7.35 -9.87 -7.62
N ALA A 32 7.21 -8.56 -7.82
CA ALA A 32 8.29 -7.67 -8.24
C ALA A 32 8.92 -6.98 -7.02
N SER A 33 10.13 -6.42 -7.20
CA SER A 33 10.68 -5.45 -6.27
C SER A 33 9.79 -4.20 -6.21
N ILE A 34 9.84 -3.44 -5.12
CA ILE A 34 9.12 -2.16 -5.01
C ILE A 34 9.58 -1.18 -6.11
N GLU A 35 10.87 -1.24 -6.45
CA GLU A 35 11.51 -0.42 -7.48
C GLU A 35 10.94 -0.71 -8.88
N ASP A 36 10.68 -1.97 -9.21
CA ASP A 36 10.17 -2.40 -10.52
C ASP A 36 8.65 -2.50 -10.58
N ALA A 37 7.96 -2.45 -9.44
CA ALA A 37 6.52 -2.53 -9.40
C ALA A 37 5.86 -1.29 -10.00
N GLU A 38 4.71 -1.46 -10.64
CA GLU A 38 3.85 -0.34 -11.04
C GLU A 38 2.86 0.00 -9.92
N ILE A 39 2.47 -1.03 -9.15
CA ILE A 39 1.51 -0.93 -8.07
C ILE A 39 2.06 -1.69 -6.86
N VAL A 40 2.16 -0.99 -5.75
CA VAL A 40 2.48 -1.58 -4.44
C VAL A 40 1.16 -1.92 -3.75
N VAL A 41 1.01 -3.17 -3.33
CA VAL A 41 -0.20 -3.66 -2.65
C VAL A 41 0.13 -3.84 -1.17
N ALA A 42 -0.44 -2.98 -0.34
CA ALA A 42 -0.23 -2.99 1.11
C ALA A 42 -1.29 -3.86 1.80
N LEU A 43 -0.85 -4.87 2.55
CA LEU A 43 -1.68 -5.83 3.27
C LEU A 43 -1.57 -5.57 4.78
N GLY A 44 -2.63 -5.06 5.40
CA GLY A 44 -2.54 -4.75 6.84
C GLY A 44 -3.66 -3.86 7.34
N GLY A 45 -3.27 -2.85 8.12
CA GLY A 45 -4.08 -1.81 8.76
C GLY A 45 -3.93 -0.43 8.07
N ASP A 46 -4.76 0.55 8.45
CA ASP A 46 -4.67 1.92 7.89
C ASP A 46 -3.30 2.55 8.19
N GLY A 47 -2.76 2.36 9.40
CA GLY A 47 -1.42 2.84 9.76
C GLY A 47 -0.32 2.24 8.88
N PHE A 48 -0.45 0.96 8.49
CA PHE A 48 0.50 0.32 7.58
C PHE A 48 0.39 0.86 6.15
N LEU A 49 -0.83 1.14 5.68
CA LEU A 49 -1.04 1.81 4.40
C LEU A 49 -0.41 3.21 4.39
N LEU A 50 -0.60 4.00 5.45
CA LEU A 50 0.00 5.33 5.57
C LEU A 50 1.53 5.28 5.61
N GLN A 51 2.11 4.32 6.34
CA GLN A 51 3.56 4.09 6.33
C GLN A 51 4.04 3.73 4.93
N THR A 52 3.35 2.83 4.23
CA THR A 52 3.70 2.43 2.86
C THR A 52 3.63 3.62 1.89
N LEU A 53 2.60 4.47 2.02
CA LEU A 53 2.46 5.70 1.24
C LEU A 53 3.62 6.68 1.52
N ARG A 54 4.01 6.84 2.77
CA ARG A 54 5.16 7.67 3.19
C ARG A 54 6.47 7.14 2.60
N ASP A 55 6.72 5.84 2.69
CA ASP A 55 7.96 5.21 2.21
C ASP A 55 8.07 5.24 0.68
N THR A 56 6.94 5.23 -0.02
CA THR A 56 6.89 5.26 -1.49
C THR A 56 6.65 6.66 -2.06
N MET A 57 6.56 7.69 -1.22
CA MET A 57 6.03 8.99 -1.62
C MET A 57 6.84 9.68 -2.72
N SER A 58 8.17 9.55 -2.68
CA SER A 58 9.10 10.14 -3.65
C SER A 58 9.25 9.32 -4.94
N THR A 59 8.60 8.17 -5.03
CA THR A 59 8.79 7.21 -6.14
C THR A 59 7.72 7.29 -7.23
N GLY A 60 6.61 8.01 -6.96
CA GLY A 60 5.45 8.10 -7.87
C GLY A 60 4.68 6.78 -8.03
N LYS A 61 4.97 5.77 -7.20
CA LYS A 61 4.32 4.46 -7.25
C LYS A 61 2.89 4.55 -6.73
N LYS A 62 1.99 3.80 -7.36
CA LYS A 62 0.61 3.69 -6.91
C LYS A 62 0.53 2.69 -5.76
N VAL A 63 -0.15 3.05 -4.68
CA VAL A 63 -0.35 2.14 -3.54
C VAL A 63 -1.81 1.73 -3.47
N TYR A 64 -2.06 0.43 -3.28
CA TYR A 64 -3.38 -0.15 -3.12
C TYR A 64 -3.46 -0.91 -1.79
N GLY A 65 -4.25 -0.40 -0.85
CA GLY A 65 -4.42 -1.02 0.46
C GLY A 65 -5.51 -2.10 0.46
N MET A 66 -5.22 -3.25 1.09
CA MET A 66 -6.20 -4.27 1.44
C MET A 66 -6.13 -4.63 2.92
N ASN A 67 -7.29 -4.63 3.55
CA ASN A 67 -7.46 -4.88 4.96
C ASN A 67 -7.43 -6.38 5.30
N ARG A 68 -6.55 -6.78 6.20
CA ARG A 68 -6.50 -8.12 6.80
C ARG A 68 -6.77 -8.03 8.32
N GLY A 69 -7.94 -7.49 8.70
CA GLY A 69 -8.36 -7.22 10.09
C GLY A 69 -9.78 -6.65 10.21
N THR A 70 -10.04 -5.87 11.27
CA THR A 70 -11.32 -5.13 11.51
C THR A 70 -11.48 -3.94 10.56
N ILE A 71 -12.72 -3.41 10.41
CA ILE A 71 -13.07 -2.31 9.49
C ILE A 71 -12.03 -1.18 9.53
N GLY A 72 -11.39 -0.93 8.39
CA GLY A 72 -10.45 0.17 8.17
C GLY A 72 -11.09 1.24 7.32
N PHE A 73 -10.75 2.50 7.54
CA PHE A 73 -11.34 3.65 6.85
C PHE A 73 -10.78 3.83 5.43
N LEU A 74 -9.51 3.45 5.21
CA LEU A 74 -8.79 3.76 3.96
C LEU A 74 -8.58 2.53 3.07
N MET A 75 -8.70 1.32 3.63
CA MET A 75 -8.33 0.09 2.92
C MET A 75 -9.52 -0.66 2.34
N ASN A 76 -9.28 -1.27 1.18
CA ASN A 76 -10.25 -2.15 0.53
C ASN A 76 -10.38 -3.48 1.27
N GLU A 77 -11.51 -4.18 1.12
CA GLU A 77 -11.68 -5.54 1.63
C GLU A 77 -10.66 -6.50 0.97
N TYR A 78 -10.05 -7.37 1.79
CA TYR A 78 -9.20 -8.42 1.27
C TYR A 78 -9.99 -9.44 0.45
N ARG A 79 -9.56 -9.64 -0.80
CA ARG A 79 -10.02 -10.73 -1.67
C ARG A 79 -8.86 -11.25 -2.50
N ALA A 80 -8.57 -12.54 -2.43
CA ALA A 80 -7.44 -13.13 -3.15
C ALA A 80 -7.63 -13.15 -4.69
N SER A 81 -8.88 -13.14 -5.17
CA SER A 81 -9.22 -13.20 -6.58
C SER A 81 -9.52 -11.82 -7.18
N GLY A 82 -9.38 -11.72 -8.50
CA GLY A 82 -9.80 -10.55 -9.26
C GLY A 82 -9.02 -9.26 -8.97
N LEU A 83 -7.82 -9.34 -8.38
CA LEU A 83 -7.03 -8.18 -7.95
C LEU A 83 -6.85 -7.15 -9.07
N THR A 84 -6.41 -7.58 -10.26
CA THR A 84 -6.21 -6.69 -11.41
C THR A 84 -7.51 -6.01 -11.87
N GLY A 85 -8.65 -6.69 -11.74
CA GLY A 85 -9.96 -6.10 -12.08
C GLY A 85 -10.36 -5.04 -11.06
N ARG A 86 -10.16 -5.32 -9.77
CA ARG A 86 -10.47 -4.38 -8.68
C ARG A 86 -9.59 -3.13 -8.74
N ILE A 87 -8.28 -3.30 -8.97
CA ILE A 87 -7.38 -2.15 -9.11
C ILE A 87 -7.76 -1.31 -10.34
N ALA A 88 -8.13 -1.93 -11.46
CA ALA A 88 -8.55 -1.20 -12.65
C ALA A 88 -9.87 -0.43 -12.44
N ALA A 89 -10.76 -0.92 -11.56
CA ALA A 89 -12.01 -0.26 -11.21
C ALA A 89 -11.88 0.70 -10.02
N ALA A 90 -10.72 0.75 -9.36
CA ALA A 90 -10.50 1.59 -8.20
C ALA A 90 -10.42 3.07 -8.59
N VAL A 91 -10.99 3.92 -7.75
CA VAL A 91 -10.85 5.38 -7.88
C VAL A 91 -9.51 5.78 -7.27
N ALA A 92 -8.67 6.43 -8.07
CA ALA A 92 -7.38 6.93 -7.60
C ALA A 92 -7.59 8.20 -6.78
N GLU A 93 -7.05 8.22 -5.56
CA GLU A 93 -7.08 9.37 -4.66
C GLU A 93 -5.66 9.89 -4.44
N THR A 94 -5.50 11.22 -4.46
CA THR A 94 -4.20 11.87 -4.22
C THR A 94 -4.12 12.35 -2.77
N ILE A 95 -3.27 11.68 -1.98
CA ILE A 95 -3.00 12.10 -0.59
C ILE A 95 -2.02 13.27 -0.59
N ARG A 96 -2.37 14.33 0.14
CA ARG A 96 -1.50 15.50 0.38
C ARG A 96 -1.13 15.51 1.86
N PRO A 97 0.07 15.04 2.24
CA PRO A 97 0.47 14.99 3.63
C PRO A 97 0.62 16.41 4.16
N LEU A 98 0.34 16.57 5.45
CA LEU A 98 0.61 17.80 6.16
C LEU A 98 2.01 17.69 6.77
N GLU A 99 2.89 18.60 6.40
CA GLU A 99 4.18 18.77 7.07
C GLU A 99 4.02 19.77 8.22
N MET A 100 4.66 19.48 9.35
CA MET A 100 4.66 20.34 10.53
C MET A 100 6.10 20.77 10.81
N GLN A 101 6.30 22.05 11.13
CA GLN A 101 7.50 22.53 11.78
C GLN A 101 7.12 22.94 13.20
N ALA A 102 7.74 22.32 14.20
CA ALA A 102 7.55 22.62 15.60
C ALA A 102 8.78 23.36 16.13
N VAL A 103 8.56 24.32 17.04
CA VAL A 103 9.63 25.05 17.72
C VAL A 103 9.59 24.68 19.20
N THR A 104 10.72 24.24 19.76
CA THR A 104 10.84 23.90 21.19
C THR A 104 10.87 25.17 22.06
N ALA A 105 10.74 25.00 23.38
CA ALA A 105 10.84 26.11 24.32
C ALA A 105 12.23 26.79 24.30
N GLU A 106 13.26 26.04 23.90
CA GLU A 106 14.65 26.48 23.74
C GLU A 106 14.91 27.14 22.37
N GLY A 107 13.91 27.20 21.48
CA GLY A 107 14.00 27.79 20.15
C GLY A 107 14.52 26.84 19.06
N GLU A 108 14.69 25.56 19.34
CA GLU A 108 15.08 24.55 18.34
C GLU A 108 13.89 24.23 17.42
N THR A 109 14.13 24.10 16.11
CA THR A 109 13.08 23.73 15.15
C THR A 109 13.18 22.24 14.78
N ILE A 110 12.06 21.53 14.89
CA ILE A 110 11.91 20.11 14.57
C ILE A 110 10.87 19.96 13.45
N SER A 111 11.17 19.15 12.44
CA SER A 111 10.30 18.86 11.28
C SER A 111 10.16 17.36 11.05
#